data_AF-A0A956RDS5-F1
#
_entry.id   AF-A0A956RDS5-F1
#
_cell.length_a   1.000
_cell.length_b   1.000
_cell.length_c   1.000
_cell.angle_alpha   90.00
_cell.angle_beta   90.00
_cell.angle_gamma   90.00
#
_symmetry.space_group_name_H-M   'P 1'
#
loop_
_entity.id
_entity.type
_entity.pdbx_description
1 polymer ?
#
loop_
_entity_poly.entity_id
_entity_poly.type
_entity_poly.pdbx_seq_one_letter_code
_entity_poly.pdbx_strand_id
1 'polypeptide(L)'
;MSWNQLLATHDERVLPWLGGRTIFDRARRLTIRGALPPELGWHRFSLGGGRNARWVEADALDLDYERGREVVRGYLVGDRMIADQAAVRVDPRAVFEQTEQVWLAEPGLDRFARALAVRRADARLIYVRQEFPQGPEQEVLEAWQDRKDSIDDIAGVTPALQLAFVWLTQRRAAEEARAAEAALMAELEAEERARAAEQRRLLELYNEAERHAHGRRVLARRDFGTAAKAALAVSGAELLDHRDNVRRGEKVVQFRFKQRRFECVVHAETLRVIDAGVCLINHATGERGDDRFTLESLPAVIDEAMRRGVLHVFRRV
;
A
#
# COMPACT_ATOMS: atom_id res chain seq x y z
N MET A 1 -53.88 5.79 39.62
CA MET A 1 -52.76 4.81 39.55
C MET A 1 -53.32 3.42 39.75
N SER A 2 -53.03 2.49 38.83
CA SER A 2 -53.64 1.15 38.81
C SER A 2 -52.74 0.13 39.52
N TRP A 3 -53.34 -0.77 40.30
CA TRP A 3 -52.67 -1.83 41.08
C TRP A 3 -51.75 -2.74 40.23
N ASN A 4 -52.03 -2.87 38.93
CA ASN A 4 -51.18 -3.61 37.98
C ASN A 4 -49.80 -2.97 37.76
N GLN A 5 -49.62 -1.67 38.02
CA GLN A 5 -48.31 -1.00 37.92
C GLN A 5 -47.40 -1.31 39.11
N LEU A 6 -47.96 -1.74 40.26
CA LEU A 6 -47.19 -2.12 41.45
C LEU A 6 -46.71 -3.58 41.42
N LEU A 7 -47.36 -4.45 40.62
CA LEU A 7 -46.98 -5.86 40.46
C LEU A 7 -46.01 -6.12 39.29
N ALA A 8 -45.80 -5.13 38.42
CA ALA A 8 -44.77 -5.21 37.40
C ALA A 8 -43.41 -5.01 38.08
N THR A 9 -42.92 -6.07 38.73
CA THR A 9 -41.53 -6.14 39.19
C THR A 9 -40.69 -6.15 37.91
N HIS A 10 -40.15 -5.00 37.54
CA HIS A 10 -39.25 -4.90 36.40
C HIS A 10 -37.94 -5.55 36.86
N ASP A 11 -37.75 -6.81 36.48
CA ASP A 11 -36.52 -7.54 36.78
C ASP A 11 -35.42 -6.94 35.88
N GLU A 12 -34.52 -6.16 36.48
CA GLU A 12 -33.37 -5.61 35.78
C GLU A 12 -32.22 -6.59 35.82
N ARG A 13 -31.60 -6.84 34.67
CA ARG A 13 -30.44 -7.74 34.56
C ARG A 13 -29.37 -7.15 33.68
N VAL A 14 -28.14 -7.41 34.08
CA VAL A 14 -26.95 -7.08 33.30
C VAL A 14 -26.66 -8.25 32.36
N LEU A 15 -26.66 -7.99 31.06
CA LEU A 15 -26.50 -9.02 30.02
C LEU A 15 -25.55 -8.55 28.91
N PRO A 16 -24.79 -9.47 28.28
CA PRO A 16 -23.90 -9.13 27.19
C PRO A 16 -24.69 -8.90 25.89
N TRP A 17 -24.45 -7.76 25.25
CA TRP A 17 -25.00 -7.41 23.95
C TRP A 17 -23.90 -7.42 22.88
N LEU A 18 -24.11 -8.24 21.85
CA LEU A 18 -23.18 -8.46 20.73
C LEU A 18 -23.72 -7.91 19.40
N GLY A 19 -24.60 -6.90 19.48
CA GLY A 19 -25.27 -6.32 18.32
C GLY A 19 -26.67 -6.88 18.06
N GLY A 20 -27.42 -6.15 17.23
CA GLY A 20 -28.77 -6.52 16.80
C GLY A 20 -29.85 -6.33 17.88
N ARG A 21 -31.05 -6.88 17.62
CA ARG A 21 -32.22 -6.72 18.50
C ARG A 21 -32.47 -7.89 19.46
N THR A 22 -31.55 -8.85 19.53
CA THR A 22 -31.72 -10.06 20.35
C THR A 22 -30.69 -10.09 21.48
N ILE A 23 -31.14 -10.43 22.69
CA ILE A 23 -30.28 -10.79 23.81
C ILE A 23 -30.69 -12.13 24.38
N PHE A 24 -29.80 -12.75 25.15
CA PHE A 24 -30.00 -14.08 25.71
C PHE A 24 -29.79 -14.04 27.23
N ASP A 25 -30.82 -14.48 27.97
CA ASP A 25 -30.75 -14.71 29.41
C ASP A 25 -30.99 -16.21 29.68
N ARG A 26 -29.96 -16.90 30.16
CA ARG A 26 -29.88 -18.38 30.22
C ARG A 26 -30.34 -18.99 28.89
N ALA A 27 -31.38 -19.82 28.90
CA ALA A 27 -31.98 -20.43 27.71
C ALA A 27 -33.02 -19.52 27.01
N ARG A 28 -33.35 -18.35 27.57
CA ARG A 28 -34.38 -17.46 27.03
C ARG A 28 -33.80 -16.49 26.01
N ARG A 29 -34.44 -16.46 24.84
CA ARG A 29 -34.22 -15.43 23.82
C ARG A 29 -35.17 -14.26 24.07
N LEU A 30 -34.62 -13.06 24.18
CA LEU A 30 -35.34 -11.81 24.43
C LEU A 30 -35.12 -10.83 23.27
N THR A 31 -36.14 -10.07 22.93
CA THR A 31 -36.10 -9.04 21.88
C THR A 31 -36.05 -7.66 22.51
N ILE A 32 -35.04 -6.87 22.15
CA ILE A 32 -34.91 -5.48 22.60
C ILE A 32 -35.99 -4.62 21.93
N ARG A 33 -36.73 -3.85 22.72
CA ARG A 33 -37.73 -2.86 22.28
C ARG A 33 -37.22 -1.46 22.61
N GLY A 34 -37.37 -0.53 21.66
CA GLY A 34 -36.87 0.84 21.79
C GLY A 34 -35.41 0.99 21.36
N ALA A 35 -34.69 1.86 22.07
CA ALA A 35 -33.28 2.17 21.85
C ALA A 35 -32.40 0.92 21.99
N LEU A 36 -31.35 0.87 21.17
CA LEU A 36 -30.32 -0.17 21.25
C LEU A 36 -29.12 0.38 22.00
N PRO A 37 -28.33 -0.47 22.68
CA PRO A 37 -27.08 -0.04 23.25
C PRO A 37 -26.15 0.57 22.18
N PRO A 38 -25.36 1.60 22.55
CA PRO A 38 -24.48 2.29 21.60
C PRO A 38 -23.26 1.46 21.20
N GLU A 39 -22.77 0.61 22.09
CA GLU A 39 -21.53 -0.16 21.93
C GLU A 39 -21.71 -1.62 22.34
N LEU A 40 -20.88 -2.51 21.80
CA LEU A 40 -20.83 -3.91 22.21
C LEU A 40 -20.31 -3.99 23.64
N GLY A 41 -20.95 -4.78 24.50
CA GLY A 41 -20.53 -4.85 25.90
C GLY A 41 -21.59 -5.37 26.85
N TRP A 42 -21.38 -5.06 28.11
CA TRP A 42 -22.30 -5.35 29.19
C TRP A 42 -23.26 -4.18 29.38
N HIS A 43 -24.55 -4.50 29.44
CA HIS A 43 -25.60 -3.49 29.53
C HIS A 43 -26.69 -3.96 30.47
N ARG A 44 -27.28 -3.00 31.18
CA ARG A 44 -28.45 -3.22 32.03
C ARG A 44 -29.71 -3.19 31.18
N PHE A 45 -30.52 -4.23 31.31
CA PHE A 45 -31.80 -4.37 30.63
C PHE A 45 -32.93 -4.55 31.63
N SER A 46 -34.00 -3.77 31.44
CA SER A 46 -35.27 -3.98 32.13
C SER A 46 -36.08 -5.04 31.39
N LEU A 47 -36.39 -6.15 32.07
CA LEU A 47 -37.13 -7.27 31.51
C LEU A 47 -38.62 -7.12 31.82
N GLY A 48 -39.44 -6.93 30.78
CA GLY A 48 -40.89 -7.04 30.90
C GLY A 48 -41.30 -8.51 30.95
N GLY A 49 -42.39 -8.86 31.66
CA GLY A 49 -42.87 -10.24 31.93
C GLY A 49 -43.22 -11.13 30.72
N GLY A 50 -42.33 -11.25 29.74
CA GLY A 50 -42.47 -11.97 28.48
C GLY A 50 -41.13 -12.15 27.76
N ARG A 51 -41.09 -11.98 26.43
CA ARG A 51 -39.86 -12.07 25.61
C ARG A 51 -39.28 -10.70 25.22
N ASN A 52 -39.61 -9.65 25.96
CA ASN A 52 -39.18 -8.28 25.64
C ASN A 52 -38.19 -7.76 26.68
N ALA A 53 -37.17 -7.07 26.21
CA ALA A 53 -36.22 -6.34 27.04
C ALA A 53 -36.17 -4.88 26.59
N ARG A 54 -35.87 -3.95 27.51
CA ARG A 54 -35.57 -2.55 27.21
C ARG A 54 -34.19 -2.23 27.73
N TRP A 55 -33.36 -1.62 26.88
CA TRP A 55 -32.06 -1.13 27.31
C TRP A 55 -32.26 0.03 28.29
N VAL A 56 -31.48 0.04 29.37
CA VAL A 56 -31.48 1.08 30.40
C VAL A 56 -30.20 1.90 30.28
N GLU A 57 -29.05 1.26 30.48
CA GLU A 57 -27.73 1.91 30.44
C GLU A 57 -26.62 0.88 30.18
N ALA A 58 -25.40 1.39 29.92
CA ALA A 58 -24.19 0.57 29.91
C ALA A 58 -23.80 0.23 31.34
N ASP A 59 -23.28 -0.97 31.58
CA ASP A 59 -22.93 -1.43 32.92
C ASP A 59 -21.67 -2.30 32.90
N ALA A 60 -21.09 -2.54 34.07
CA ALA A 60 -19.98 -3.48 34.23
C ALA A 60 -20.46 -4.93 34.11
N LEU A 61 -19.52 -5.86 33.96
CA LEU A 61 -19.81 -7.29 33.94
C LEU A 61 -20.48 -7.74 35.25
N ASP A 62 -21.52 -8.56 35.13
CA ASP A 62 -22.11 -9.26 36.27
C ASP A 62 -21.20 -10.42 36.71
N LEU A 63 -20.61 -10.30 37.90
CA LEU A 63 -19.68 -11.30 38.45
C LEU A 63 -20.32 -12.68 38.64
N ASP A 64 -21.65 -12.72 38.77
CA ASP A 64 -22.41 -13.96 38.93
C ASP A 64 -22.97 -14.50 37.61
N TYR A 65 -22.59 -13.92 36.47
CA TYR A 65 -23.12 -14.29 35.16
C TYR A 65 -22.98 -15.79 34.84
N GLU A 66 -21.90 -16.42 35.30
CA GLU A 66 -21.60 -17.84 35.11
C GLU A 66 -22.56 -18.80 35.84
N ARG A 67 -23.29 -18.32 36.86
CA ARG A 67 -24.14 -19.19 37.68
C ARG A 67 -25.28 -19.82 36.86
N GLY A 68 -25.25 -21.14 36.77
CA GLY A 68 -26.26 -21.93 36.06
C GLY A 68 -26.11 -21.88 34.53
N ARG A 69 -24.91 -21.61 34.03
CA ARG A 69 -24.58 -21.65 32.59
C ARG A 69 -23.43 -22.63 32.33
N GLU A 70 -23.28 -23.01 31.08
CA GLU A 70 -22.13 -23.81 30.63
C GLU A 70 -20.88 -22.94 30.63
N VAL A 71 -19.85 -23.40 31.36
CA VAL A 71 -18.58 -22.69 31.56
C VAL A 71 -17.48 -23.44 30.82
N VAL A 72 -16.62 -22.68 30.16
CA VAL A 72 -15.41 -23.17 29.50
C VAL A 72 -14.20 -22.51 30.16
N ARG A 73 -13.25 -23.33 30.61
CA ARG A 73 -11.97 -22.89 31.17
C ARG A 73 -10.84 -23.29 30.24
N GLY A 74 -9.78 -22.49 30.24
CA GLY A 74 -8.60 -22.75 29.42
C GLY A 74 -7.81 -21.47 29.16
N TYR A 75 -7.13 -21.44 28.02
CA TYR A 75 -6.19 -20.38 27.67
C TYR A 75 -6.77 -19.48 26.59
N LEU A 76 -6.78 -18.18 26.86
CA LEU A 76 -7.15 -17.15 25.91
C LEU A 76 -5.92 -16.73 25.10
N VAL A 77 -6.10 -16.69 23.79
CA VAL A 77 -5.05 -16.41 22.82
C VAL A 77 -5.58 -15.44 21.77
N GLY A 78 -5.39 -14.14 22.04
CA GLY A 78 -6.08 -13.09 21.30
C GLY A 78 -7.58 -13.11 21.63
N ASP A 79 -8.42 -13.31 20.61
CA ASP A 79 -9.88 -13.40 20.75
C ASP A 79 -10.39 -14.86 20.75
N ARG A 80 -9.51 -15.85 20.94
CA ARG A 80 -9.88 -17.28 20.91
C ARG A 80 -9.53 -18.00 22.20
N MET A 81 -10.41 -18.89 22.61
CA MET A 81 -10.22 -19.79 23.76
C MET A 81 -9.77 -21.15 23.27
N ILE A 82 -8.79 -21.73 23.96
CA ILE A 82 -8.46 -23.14 23.90
C ILE A 82 -8.87 -23.75 25.24
N ALA A 83 -9.85 -24.65 25.20
CA ALA A 83 -10.38 -25.25 26.42
C ALA A 83 -9.40 -26.26 27.04
N ASP A 84 -9.43 -26.44 28.36
CA ASP A 84 -8.54 -27.36 29.09
C ASP A 84 -8.61 -28.81 28.57
N GLN A 85 -9.79 -29.24 28.09
CA GLN A 85 -10.03 -30.57 27.53
C GLN A 85 -9.52 -30.74 26.08
N ALA A 86 -8.88 -29.73 25.48
CA ALA A 86 -8.32 -29.83 24.14
C ALA A 86 -7.23 -30.91 24.08
N ALA A 87 -7.21 -31.69 22.99
CA ALA A 87 -6.18 -32.69 22.76
C ALA A 87 -5.06 -32.10 21.90
N VAL A 88 -3.80 -32.37 22.21
CA VAL A 88 -2.71 -31.87 21.37
C VAL A 88 -2.79 -32.54 19.99
N ARG A 89 -3.25 -31.79 18.99
CA ARG A 89 -3.15 -32.15 17.57
C ARG A 89 -2.39 -31.04 16.86
N VAL A 90 -1.22 -31.37 16.34
CA VAL A 90 -0.26 -30.40 15.78
C VAL A 90 -0.62 -29.98 14.35
N ASP A 91 -1.61 -30.63 13.71
CA ASP A 91 -2.10 -30.22 12.39
C ASP A 91 -2.73 -28.81 12.46
N PRO A 92 -2.22 -27.81 11.72
CA PRO A 92 -2.74 -26.43 11.72
C PRO A 92 -4.26 -26.33 11.54
N ARG A 93 -4.87 -27.20 10.72
CA ARG A 93 -6.33 -27.20 10.54
C ARG A 93 -7.05 -27.68 11.79
N ALA A 94 -6.50 -28.70 12.44
CA ALA A 94 -7.03 -29.23 13.69
C ALA A 94 -6.84 -28.26 14.87
N VAL A 95 -5.82 -27.40 14.86
CA VAL A 95 -5.65 -26.35 15.87
C VAL A 95 -6.77 -25.33 15.79
N PHE A 96 -7.13 -24.87 14.58
CA PHE A 96 -8.22 -23.92 14.39
C PHE A 96 -9.58 -24.48 14.87
N GLU A 97 -9.87 -25.73 14.55
CA GLU A 97 -11.12 -26.41 14.94
C GLU A 97 -11.26 -26.60 16.45
N GLN A 98 -10.15 -26.60 17.19
CA GLN A 98 -10.10 -26.76 18.65
C GLN A 98 -10.10 -25.43 19.42
N THR A 99 -10.13 -24.32 18.70
CA THR A 99 -10.18 -22.98 19.29
C THR A 99 -11.55 -22.39 19.03
N GLU A 100 -12.11 -21.65 19.99
CA GLU A 100 -13.43 -21.03 19.87
C GLU A 100 -13.33 -19.53 20.04
N GLN A 101 -14.06 -18.75 19.23
CA GLN A 101 -14.03 -17.29 19.35
C GLN A 101 -14.74 -16.82 20.64
N VAL A 102 -14.06 -15.95 21.38
CA VAL A 102 -14.52 -15.31 22.60
C VAL A 102 -14.85 -13.85 22.34
N TRP A 103 -16.02 -13.45 22.80
CA TRP A 103 -16.49 -12.07 22.70
C TRP A 103 -16.32 -11.34 24.02
N LEU A 104 -16.19 -10.01 23.92
CA LEU A 104 -16.02 -9.10 25.06
C LEU A 104 -14.79 -9.43 25.91
N ALA A 105 -13.75 -9.99 25.29
CA ALA A 105 -12.46 -10.18 25.93
C ALA A 105 -11.88 -8.83 26.36
N GLU A 106 -11.33 -8.79 27.57
CA GLU A 106 -10.73 -7.60 28.14
C GLU A 106 -9.45 -7.21 27.37
N PRO A 107 -9.28 -5.92 26.99
CA PRO A 107 -8.04 -5.45 26.41
C PRO A 107 -6.88 -5.57 27.42
N GLY A 108 -5.68 -5.91 26.93
CA GLY A 108 -4.48 -5.93 27.77
C GLY A 108 -4.25 -7.21 28.56
N LEU A 109 -5.06 -8.26 28.35
CA LEU A 109 -4.76 -9.59 28.86
C LEU A 109 -3.43 -10.09 28.30
N ASP A 110 -2.67 -10.77 29.16
CA ASP A 110 -1.37 -11.33 28.77
C ASP A 110 -1.53 -12.45 27.73
N ARG A 111 -0.45 -12.74 27.02
CA ARG A 111 -0.39 -13.93 26.16
C ARG A 111 -0.45 -15.16 27.06
N PHE A 112 -1.22 -16.17 26.61
CA PHE A 112 -1.49 -17.37 27.40
C PHE A 112 -2.23 -17.09 28.72
N ALA A 113 -3.01 -16.00 28.78
CA ALA A 113 -3.85 -15.72 29.94
C ALA A 113 -4.88 -16.84 30.13
N ARG A 114 -4.85 -17.46 31.31
CA ARG A 114 -5.89 -18.40 31.71
C ARG A 114 -7.19 -17.64 31.94
N ALA A 115 -8.29 -18.11 31.38
CA ALA A 115 -9.56 -17.41 31.43
C ALA A 115 -10.73 -18.36 31.67
N LEU A 116 -11.83 -17.74 32.10
CA LEU A 116 -13.14 -18.35 32.17
C LEU A 116 -14.07 -17.65 31.18
N ALA A 117 -14.68 -18.43 30.31
CA ALA A 117 -15.71 -17.97 29.38
C ALA A 117 -17.00 -18.75 29.59
N VAL A 118 -18.13 -18.12 29.26
CA VAL A 118 -19.46 -18.72 29.38
C VAL A 118 -20.07 -18.91 28.00
N ARG A 119 -20.60 -20.10 27.74
CA ARG A 119 -21.35 -20.38 26.53
C ARG A 119 -22.78 -19.83 26.64
N ARG A 120 -23.13 -18.99 25.68
CA ARG A 120 -24.50 -18.49 25.50
C ARG A 120 -25.36 -19.51 24.76
N ALA A 121 -26.67 -19.31 24.83
CA ALA A 121 -27.65 -20.15 24.12
C ALA A 121 -27.51 -20.13 22.58
N ASP A 122 -26.81 -19.14 22.01
CA ASP A 122 -26.45 -19.06 20.59
C ASP A 122 -25.05 -19.63 20.29
N ALA A 123 -24.52 -20.46 21.19
CA ALA A 123 -23.21 -21.12 21.13
C ALA A 123 -21.98 -20.21 21.19
N ARG A 124 -22.14 -18.88 21.25
CA ARG A 124 -21.01 -17.94 21.39
C ARG A 124 -20.43 -17.96 22.80
N LEU A 125 -19.10 -17.85 22.90
CA LEU A 125 -18.40 -17.69 24.17
C LEU A 125 -18.27 -16.22 24.55
N ILE A 126 -18.57 -15.90 25.81
CA ILE A 126 -18.38 -14.57 26.40
C ILE A 126 -17.29 -14.66 27.47
N TYR A 127 -16.29 -13.80 27.38
CA TYR A 127 -15.29 -13.66 28.44
C TYR A 127 -15.95 -13.19 29.73
N VAL A 128 -15.58 -13.82 30.85
CA VAL A 128 -16.07 -13.44 32.19
C VAL A 128 -14.96 -12.89 33.06
N ARG A 129 -13.85 -13.63 33.18
CA ARG A 129 -12.71 -13.20 33.99
C ARG A 129 -11.44 -13.96 33.63
N GLN A 130 -10.32 -13.37 33.97
CA GLN A 130 -9.03 -14.05 34.05
C GLN A 130 -9.02 -14.98 35.27
N GLU A 131 -8.52 -16.20 35.11
CA GLU A 131 -8.25 -17.13 36.20
C GLU A 131 -6.77 -17.06 36.60
N PHE A 132 -6.45 -17.49 37.82
CA PHE A 132 -5.06 -17.58 38.27
C PHE A 132 -4.26 -18.55 37.38
N PRO A 133 -3.01 -18.21 37.03
CA PRO A 133 -2.13 -19.10 36.28
C PRO A 133 -1.84 -20.40 37.06
N GLN A 134 -1.53 -21.47 36.34
CA GLN A 134 -1.24 -22.80 36.92
C GLN A 134 0.25 -23.07 37.13
N GLY A 135 1.14 -22.17 36.69
CA GLY A 135 2.59 -22.25 36.88
C GLY A 135 3.39 -22.08 35.58
N PRO A 136 3.23 -22.96 34.58
CA PRO A 136 4.12 -23.00 33.40
C PRO A 136 3.90 -21.84 32.42
N GLU A 137 2.86 -21.01 32.59
CA GLU A 137 2.51 -19.95 31.65
C GLU A 137 3.64 -18.94 31.43
N GLN A 138 4.38 -18.59 32.49
CA GLN A 138 5.50 -17.63 32.40
C GLN A 138 6.67 -18.21 31.59
N GLU A 139 7.04 -19.47 31.83
CA GLU A 139 8.13 -20.13 31.10
C GLU A 139 7.74 -20.34 29.62
N VAL A 140 6.48 -20.65 29.33
CA VAL A 140 5.95 -20.77 27.97
C VAL A 140 5.94 -19.41 27.26
N LEU A 141 5.59 -18.34 27.97
CA LEU A 141 5.66 -16.98 27.44
C LEU A 141 7.10 -16.60 27.09
N GLU A 142 8.06 -16.88 27.97
CA GLU A 142 9.49 -16.67 27.74
C GLU A 142 9.99 -17.49 26.54
N ALA A 143 9.66 -18.78 26.47
CA ALA A 143 10.00 -19.62 25.33
C ALA A 143 9.43 -19.09 23.99
N TRP A 144 8.22 -18.54 24.00
CA TRP A 144 7.62 -17.94 22.82
C TRP A 144 8.35 -16.65 22.42
N GLN A 145 8.71 -15.81 23.39
CA GLN A 145 9.49 -14.59 23.17
C GLN A 145 10.89 -14.91 22.62
N ASP A 146 11.54 -15.95 23.14
CA ASP A 146 12.84 -16.48 22.71
C ASP A 146 12.79 -17.19 21.35
N ARG A 147 11.60 -17.30 20.73
CA ARG A 147 11.37 -17.97 19.46
C ARG A 147 11.80 -19.45 19.47
N LYS A 148 11.62 -20.15 20.59
CA LYS A 148 11.78 -21.60 20.62
C LYS A 148 10.76 -22.27 19.67
N ASP A 149 11.15 -23.40 19.09
CA ASP A 149 10.26 -24.21 18.22
C ASP A 149 9.32 -25.12 19.03
N SER A 150 9.68 -25.42 20.27
CA SER A 150 8.93 -26.28 21.18
C SER A 150 9.07 -25.82 22.64
N ILE A 151 8.15 -26.30 23.48
CA ILE A 151 8.11 -26.12 24.94
C ILE A 151 8.00 -27.46 25.69
N ASP A 152 8.34 -28.58 25.02
CA ASP A 152 8.28 -29.92 25.62
C ASP A 152 9.26 -30.10 26.79
N ASP A 153 10.25 -29.20 26.92
CA ASP A 153 11.20 -29.12 28.03
C ASP A 153 10.61 -28.50 29.31
N ILE A 154 9.45 -27.83 29.21
CA ILE A 154 8.81 -27.14 30.32
C ILE A 154 7.90 -28.10 31.09
N ALA A 155 8.17 -28.27 32.38
CA ALA A 155 7.40 -29.17 33.23
C ALA A 155 5.99 -28.62 33.52
N GLY A 156 4.98 -29.49 33.47
CA GLY A 156 3.61 -29.13 33.85
C GLY A 156 2.79 -28.44 32.76
N VAL A 157 3.33 -28.28 31.54
CA VAL A 157 2.57 -27.76 30.39
C VAL A 157 1.36 -28.65 30.11
N THR A 158 0.18 -28.03 30.12
CA THR A 158 -1.06 -28.73 29.78
C THR A 158 -1.22 -28.84 28.26
N PRO A 159 -1.98 -29.83 27.75
CA PRO A 159 -2.32 -29.93 26.33
C PRO A 159 -2.89 -28.63 25.72
N ALA A 160 -3.72 -27.92 26.48
CA ALA A 160 -4.31 -26.65 26.08
C ALA A 160 -3.25 -25.54 25.95
N LEU A 161 -2.31 -25.46 26.88
CA LEU A 161 -1.20 -24.50 26.83
C LEU A 161 -0.21 -24.83 25.69
N GLN A 162 0.07 -26.11 25.46
CA GLN A 162 0.84 -26.57 24.29
C GLN A 162 0.21 -26.08 22.98
N LEU A 163 -1.10 -26.28 22.86
CA LEU A 163 -1.85 -25.87 21.67
C LEU A 163 -1.85 -24.35 21.50
N ALA A 164 -1.97 -23.61 22.61
CA ALA A 164 -1.89 -22.15 22.62
C ALA A 164 -0.53 -21.66 22.10
N PHE A 165 0.55 -22.29 22.53
CA PHE A 165 1.91 -21.98 22.07
C PHE A 165 2.05 -22.20 20.57
N VAL A 166 1.67 -23.38 20.08
CA VAL A 166 1.71 -23.72 18.65
C VAL A 166 0.89 -22.72 17.83
N TRP A 167 -0.31 -22.37 18.31
CA TRP A 167 -1.19 -21.40 17.64
C TRP A 167 -0.55 -20.02 17.51
N LEU A 168 0.03 -19.46 18.59
CA LEU A 168 0.69 -18.15 18.53
C LEU A 168 1.95 -18.17 17.66
N THR A 169 2.73 -19.25 17.71
CA THR A 169 3.92 -19.40 16.87
C THR A 169 3.55 -19.42 15.39
N GLN A 170 2.50 -20.18 15.01
CA GLN A 170 2.00 -20.21 13.63
C GLN A 170 1.42 -18.86 13.18
N ARG A 171 0.66 -18.17 14.05
CA ARG A 171 0.13 -16.84 13.75
C ARG A 171 1.24 -15.82 13.50
N ARG A 172 2.28 -15.81 14.35
CA ARG A 172 3.44 -14.94 14.14
C ARG A 172 4.12 -15.23 12.80
N ALA A 173 4.38 -16.50 12.49
CA ALA A 173 4.99 -16.87 11.22
C ALA A 173 4.15 -16.42 10.01
N ALA A 174 2.82 -16.56 10.08
CA ALA A 174 1.91 -16.10 9.03
C ALA A 174 1.83 -14.57 8.92
N GLU A 175 1.95 -13.84 10.03
CA GLU A 175 2.02 -12.37 10.03
C GLU A 175 3.34 -11.87 9.44
N GLU A 176 4.47 -12.48 9.83
CA GLU A 176 5.79 -12.17 9.29
C GLU A 176 5.86 -12.48 7.78
N ALA A 177 5.32 -13.62 7.34
CA ALA A 177 5.27 -13.98 5.91
C ALA A 177 4.44 -12.98 5.10
N ARG A 178 3.26 -12.58 5.59
CA ARG A 178 2.43 -11.56 4.93
C ARG A 178 3.12 -10.20 4.88
N ALA A 179 3.83 -9.82 5.95
CA ALA A 179 4.59 -8.59 5.97
C ALA A 179 5.76 -8.62 4.96
N ALA A 180 6.46 -9.74 4.85
CA ALA A 180 7.53 -9.93 3.88
C ALA A 180 7.02 -9.89 2.42
N GLU A 181 5.90 -10.57 2.14
CA GLU A 181 5.24 -10.52 0.83
C GLU A 181 4.77 -9.11 0.48
N ALA A 182 4.15 -8.39 1.42
CA ALA A 182 3.73 -7.01 1.22
C ALA A 182 4.92 -6.07 0.97
N ALA A 183 6.04 -6.27 1.66
CA ALA A 183 7.25 -5.50 1.45
C ALA A 183 7.85 -5.72 0.06
N LEU A 184 7.91 -6.97 -0.40
CA LEU A 184 8.36 -7.31 -1.75
C LEU A 184 7.47 -6.69 -2.83
N MET A 185 6.14 -6.78 -2.67
CA MET A 185 5.21 -6.16 -3.60
C MET A 185 5.35 -4.64 -3.64
N ALA A 186 5.53 -4.00 -2.48
CA ALA A 186 5.74 -2.56 -2.40
C ALA A 186 7.04 -2.11 -3.09
N GLU A 187 8.10 -2.93 -3.02
CA GLU A 187 9.38 -2.68 -3.71
C GLU A 187 9.21 -2.76 -5.23
N LEU A 188 8.56 -3.82 -5.73
CA LEU A 188 8.28 -3.98 -7.17
C LEU A 188 7.42 -2.83 -7.71
N GLU A 189 6.35 -2.46 -6.99
CA GLU A 189 5.51 -1.33 -7.36
C GLU A 189 6.26 0.02 -7.34
N ALA A 190 7.23 0.18 -6.43
CA ALA A 190 8.08 1.38 -6.40
C ALA A 190 9.03 1.43 -7.60
N GLU A 191 9.62 0.29 -7.97
CA GLU A 191 10.48 0.19 -9.15
C GLU A 191 9.71 0.46 -10.45
N GLU A 192 8.52 -0.14 -10.61
CA GLU A 192 7.66 0.12 -11.77
C GLU A 192 7.25 1.59 -11.87
N ARG A 193 6.89 2.22 -10.73
CA ARG A 193 6.59 3.65 -10.69
C ARG A 193 7.79 4.51 -11.06
N ALA A 194 9.00 4.13 -10.64
CA ALA A 194 10.22 4.85 -11.00
C ALA A 194 10.50 4.76 -12.51
N ARG A 195 10.38 3.55 -13.10
CA ARG A 195 10.53 3.33 -14.55
C ARG A 195 9.48 4.11 -15.35
N ALA A 196 8.22 4.07 -14.93
CA ALA A 196 7.14 4.81 -15.58
C ALA A 196 7.33 6.34 -15.48
N ALA A 197 7.82 6.83 -14.34
CA ALA A 197 8.14 8.25 -14.17
C ALA A 197 9.32 8.68 -15.08
N GLU A 198 10.35 7.85 -15.22
CA GLU A 198 11.45 8.12 -16.16
C GLU A 198 10.96 8.16 -17.60
N GLN A 199 10.14 7.18 -18.02
CA GLN A 199 9.56 7.17 -19.36
C GLN A 199 8.70 8.40 -19.63
N ARG A 200 7.90 8.86 -18.66
CA ARG A 200 7.11 10.09 -18.79
C ARG A 200 7.99 11.32 -18.96
N ARG A 201 9.04 11.46 -18.14
CA ARG A 201 10.02 12.56 -18.27
C ARG A 201 10.69 12.56 -19.65
N LEU A 202 11.02 11.39 -20.18
CA LEU A 202 11.57 11.26 -21.52
C LEU A 202 10.58 11.74 -22.59
N LEU A 203 9.32 11.30 -22.52
CA LEU A 203 8.28 11.74 -23.45
C LEU A 203 8.01 13.25 -23.36
N GLU A 204 8.04 13.83 -22.16
CA GLU A 204 7.93 15.27 -21.96
C GLU A 204 9.09 16.02 -22.63
N LEU A 205 10.34 15.57 -22.44
CA LEU A 205 11.50 16.15 -23.13
C LEU A 205 11.39 16.05 -24.66
N TYR A 206 10.89 14.94 -25.19
CA TYR A 206 10.63 14.81 -26.63
C TYR A 206 9.56 15.81 -27.11
N ASN A 207 8.44 15.93 -26.40
CA ASN A 207 7.38 16.89 -26.73
C ASN A 207 7.86 18.34 -26.65
N GLU A 208 8.66 18.69 -25.65
CA GLU A 208 9.24 20.02 -25.52
C GLU A 208 10.24 20.32 -26.64
N ALA A 209 11.02 19.32 -27.07
CA ALA A 209 11.94 19.44 -28.19
C ALA A 209 11.21 19.67 -29.52
N GLU A 210 10.02 19.11 -29.72
CA GLU A 210 9.22 19.44 -30.91
C GLU A 210 8.73 20.89 -30.87
N ARG A 211 8.33 21.39 -29.69
CA ARG A 211 7.67 22.71 -29.55
C ARG A 211 8.64 23.89 -29.40
N HIS A 212 9.78 23.70 -28.75
CA HIS A 212 10.64 24.81 -28.32
C HIS A 212 12.14 24.55 -28.58
N ALA A 213 12.86 25.62 -28.96
CA ALA A 213 14.31 25.58 -29.19
C ALA A 213 15.10 25.20 -27.93
N HIS A 214 14.58 25.49 -26.73
CA HIS A 214 15.22 25.09 -25.47
C HIS A 214 15.17 23.56 -25.25
N GLY A 215 14.01 22.93 -25.49
CA GLY A 215 13.84 21.48 -25.36
C GLY A 215 14.76 20.69 -26.29
N ARG A 216 15.01 21.19 -27.51
CA ARG A 216 15.97 20.57 -28.46
C ARG A 216 17.40 20.60 -27.96
N ARG A 217 17.83 21.66 -27.26
CA ARG A 217 19.18 21.77 -26.68
C ARG A 217 19.35 20.84 -25.47
N VAL A 218 18.30 20.70 -24.65
CA VAL A 218 18.30 19.73 -23.55
C VAL A 218 18.36 18.30 -24.11
N LEU A 219 17.59 18.01 -25.17
CA LEU A 219 17.61 16.71 -25.84
C LEU A 219 18.97 16.43 -26.51
N ALA A 220 19.62 17.42 -27.12
CA ALA A 220 20.89 17.26 -27.83
C ALA A 220 22.04 16.74 -26.94
N ARG A 221 21.99 17.01 -25.63
CA ARG A 221 22.95 16.48 -24.65
C ARG A 221 22.83 14.98 -24.41
N ARG A 222 21.65 14.40 -24.65
CA ARG A 222 21.35 12.97 -24.44
C ARG A 222 21.27 12.21 -25.76
N ASP A 223 20.62 12.80 -26.76
CA ASP A 223 20.42 12.25 -28.10
C ASP A 223 20.48 13.37 -29.14
N PHE A 224 21.68 13.59 -29.68
CA PHE A 224 21.92 14.60 -30.72
C PHE A 224 21.14 14.30 -32.00
N GLY A 225 21.02 13.04 -32.40
CA GLY A 225 20.37 12.66 -33.66
C GLY A 225 18.90 13.07 -33.67
N THR A 226 18.18 12.79 -32.58
CA THR A 226 16.78 13.19 -32.48
C THR A 226 16.61 14.70 -32.33
N ALA A 227 17.50 15.37 -31.59
CA ALA A 227 17.50 16.82 -31.47
C ALA A 227 17.76 17.54 -32.82
N ALA A 228 18.71 17.04 -33.61
CA ALA A 228 19.03 17.56 -34.94
C ALA A 228 17.88 17.35 -35.93
N LYS A 229 17.22 16.18 -35.88
CA LYS A 229 16.03 15.89 -36.68
C LYS A 229 14.88 16.84 -36.35
N ALA A 230 14.60 17.05 -35.06
CA ALA A 230 13.57 17.98 -34.60
C ALA A 230 13.89 19.43 -35.00
N ALA A 231 15.16 19.84 -34.89
CA ALA A 231 15.60 21.17 -35.29
C ALA A 231 15.40 21.45 -36.78
N LEU A 232 15.78 20.51 -37.65
CA LEU A 232 15.65 20.64 -39.10
C LEU A 232 14.19 20.60 -39.56
N ALA A 233 13.34 19.82 -38.87
CA ALA A 233 11.92 19.71 -39.20
C ALA A 233 11.17 21.05 -39.11
N VAL A 234 11.58 21.96 -38.21
CA VAL A 234 11.00 23.31 -38.06
C VAL A 234 11.02 24.09 -39.39
N SER A 235 12.09 23.94 -40.16
CA SER A 235 12.27 24.62 -41.44
C SER A 235 12.00 23.71 -42.64
N GLY A 236 11.36 22.55 -42.44
CA GLY A 236 11.04 21.60 -43.49
C GLY A 236 12.24 20.86 -44.10
N ALA A 237 13.35 20.76 -43.35
CA ALA A 237 14.53 20.00 -43.74
C ALA A 237 14.52 18.59 -43.12
N GLU A 238 15.11 17.63 -43.82
CA GLU A 238 15.19 16.23 -43.41
C GLU A 238 16.64 15.88 -43.04
N LEU A 239 16.85 15.37 -41.82
CA LEU A 239 18.17 14.86 -41.42
C LEU A 239 18.51 13.61 -42.22
N LEU A 240 19.69 13.57 -42.85
CA LEU A 240 20.19 12.40 -43.58
C LEU A 240 21.17 11.59 -42.74
N ASP A 241 22.16 12.25 -42.17
CA ASP A 241 23.22 11.62 -41.39
C ASP A 241 23.87 12.63 -40.43
N HIS A 242 24.52 12.14 -39.38
CA HIS A 242 25.37 12.95 -38.52
C HIS A 242 26.57 12.15 -38.02
N ARG A 243 27.71 12.82 -37.89
CA ARG A 243 28.95 12.21 -37.37
C ARG A 243 29.71 13.18 -36.48
N ASP A 244 30.61 12.66 -35.66
CA ASP A 244 31.56 13.48 -34.91
C ASP A 244 32.53 14.19 -35.85
N ASN A 245 32.85 15.45 -35.54
CA ASN A 245 33.91 16.17 -36.22
C ASN A 245 35.27 15.89 -35.54
N VAL A 246 36.36 16.23 -36.22
CA VAL A 246 37.74 16.11 -35.70
C VAL A 246 37.93 16.92 -34.41
N ARG A 247 37.19 18.02 -34.26
CA ARG A 247 37.18 18.84 -33.04
C ARG A 247 36.11 18.35 -32.07
N ARG A 248 36.50 18.18 -30.81
CA ARG A 248 35.63 17.71 -29.73
C ARG A 248 34.48 18.70 -29.50
N GLY A 249 33.26 18.17 -29.35
CA GLY A 249 32.06 18.97 -29.12
C GLY A 249 31.40 19.51 -30.38
N GLU A 250 31.92 19.18 -31.56
CA GLU A 250 31.34 19.53 -32.85
C GLU A 250 30.78 18.28 -33.56
N LYS A 251 29.62 18.44 -34.20
CA LYS A 251 28.97 17.41 -35.01
C LYS A 251 28.84 17.90 -36.44
N VAL A 252 29.17 17.04 -37.39
CA VAL A 252 28.87 17.27 -38.80
C VAL A 252 27.48 16.74 -39.07
N VAL A 253 26.61 17.58 -39.64
CA VAL A 253 25.21 17.27 -39.93
C VAL A 253 24.97 17.35 -41.43
N GLN A 254 24.52 16.24 -42.01
CA GLN A 254 24.08 16.17 -43.39
C GLN A 254 22.56 16.17 -43.44
N PHE A 255 21.99 17.06 -44.25
CA PHE A 255 20.54 17.20 -44.34
C PHE A 255 20.08 17.49 -45.77
N ARG A 256 18.82 17.17 -46.05
CA ARG A 256 18.14 17.47 -47.31
C ARG A 256 17.18 18.63 -47.12
N PHE A 257 17.25 19.60 -48.02
CA PHE A 257 16.30 20.71 -48.08
C PHE A 257 16.03 21.07 -49.54
N LYS A 258 14.75 21.19 -49.93
CA LYS A 258 14.32 21.46 -51.32
C LYS A 258 15.03 20.58 -52.37
N GLN A 259 15.07 19.27 -52.13
CA GLN A 259 15.72 18.26 -52.98
C GLN A 259 17.24 18.42 -53.17
N ARG A 260 17.89 19.27 -52.38
CA ARG A 260 19.36 19.44 -52.37
C ARG A 260 19.93 18.93 -51.05
N ARG A 261 21.15 18.40 -51.10
CA ARG A 261 21.90 17.95 -49.94
C ARG A 261 22.84 19.06 -49.47
N PHE A 262 22.89 19.27 -48.17
CA PHE A 262 23.76 20.22 -47.50
C PHE A 262 24.51 19.52 -46.37
N GLU A 263 25.70 20.02 -46.06
CA GLU A 263 26.51 19.59 -44.92
C GLU A 263 26.89 20.84 -44.13
N CYS A 264 26.74 20.79 -42.81
CA CYS A 264 27.17 21.86 -41.92
C CYS A 264 27.82 21.28 -40.66
N VAL A 265 28.59 22.08 -39.95
CA VAL A 265 29.19 21.75 -38.65
C VAL A 265 28.47 22.56 -37.59
N VAL A 266 27.99 21.87 -36.54
CA VAL A 266 27.28 22.49 -35.43
C VAL A 266 27.90 22.10 -34.09
N HIS A 267 27.69 22.92 -33.07
CA HIS A 267 28.04 22.58 -31.70
C HIS A 267 27.06 21.52 -31.15
N ALA A 268 27.59 20.43 -30.58
CA ALA A 268 26.82 19.26 -30.18
C ALA A 268 25.71 19.57 -29.15
N GLU A 269 25.97 20.44 -28.17
CA GLU A 269 24.98 20.74 -27.13
C GLU A 269 23.98 21.86 -27.48
N THR A 270 24.39 22.84 -28.28
CA THR A 270 23.62 24.08 -28.49
C THR A 270 22.96 24.14 -29.85
N LEU A 271 23.31 23.22 -30.76
CA LEU A 271 22.88 23.19 -32.15
C LEU A 271 23.23 24.47 -32.92
N ARG A 272 24.18 25.27 -32.41
CA ARG A 272 24.65 26.50 -33.04
C ARG A 272 25.56 26.14 -34.22
N VAL A 273 25.35 26.78 -35.36
CA VAL A 273 26.18 26.56 -36.55
C VAL A 273 27.56 27.14 -36.29
N ILE A 274 28.59 26.36 -36.60
CA ILE A 274 30.01 26.75 -36.55
C ILE A 274 30.51 26.98 -37.97
N ASP A 275 30.12 26.12 -38.89
CA ASP A 275 30.39 26.24 -40.32
C ASP A 275 29.14 25.81 -41.09
N ALA A 276 28.57 26.72 -41.88
CA ALA A 276 27.35 26.46 -42.63
C ALA A 276 27.58 25.59 -43.88
N GLY A 277 28.83 25.40 -44.32
CA GLY A 277 29.18 24.74 -45.59
C GLY A 277 28.73 25.52 -46.84
N VAL A 278 28.13 26.69 -46.64
CA VAL A 278 27.65 27.62 -47.66
C VAL A 278 28.12 29.03 -47.33
N CYS A 279 28.31 29.88 -48.33
CA CYS A 279 28.76 31.25 -48.15
C CYS A 279 27.60 32.13 -47.66
N LEU A 280 27.62 32.48 -46.38
CA LEU A 280 26.71 33.47 -45.78
C LEU A 280 27.52 34.74 -45.43
N ILE A 281 27.89 35.51 -46.45
CA ILE A 281 28.64 36.76 -46.29
C ILE A 281 27.68 37.94 -46.37
N ASN A 282 27.79 38.87 -45.41
CA ASN A 282 27.17 40.17 -45.54
C ASN A 282 28.00 41.04 -46.50
N HIS A 283 27.48 41.30 -47.70
CA HIS A 283 28.17 42.07 -48.73
C HIS A 283 28.44 43.55 -48.35
N ALA A 284 27.75 44.09 -47.35
CA ALA A 284 27.98 45.45 -46.87
C ALA A 284 29.13 45.55 -45.85
N THR A 285 29.41 44.48 -45.10
CA THR A 285 30.40 44.50 -44.01
C THR A 285 31.55 43.51 -44.18
N GLY A 286 31.44 42.56 -45.13
CA GLY A 286 32.45 41.52 -45.38
C GLY A 286 32.50 40.40 -44.33
N GLU A 287 31.65 40.44 -43.29
CA GLU A 287 31.63 39.45 -42.21
C GLU A 287 30.91 38.16 -42.61
N ARG A 288 31.45 37.01 -42.19
CA ARG A 288 30.76 35.71 -42.22
C ARG A 288 29.80 35.63 -41.04
N GLY A 289 28.53 35.35 -41.32
CA GLY A 289 27.47 35.29 -40.31
C GLY A 289 27.16 33.89 -39.78
N ASP A 290 27.96 32.87 -40.12
CA ASP A 290 27.63 31.45 -39.86
C ASP A 290 27.35 31.17 -38.38
N ASP A 291 28.08 31.83 -37.48
CA ASP A 291 27.92 31.70 -36.03
C ASP A 291 26.63 32.34 -35.50
N ARG A 292 25.91 33.14 -36.29
CA ARG A 292 24.65 33.79 -35.87
C ARG A 292 23.44 32.86 -36.02
N PHE A 293 23.62 31.69 -36.64
CA PHE A 293 22.54 30.78 -36.96
C PHE A 293 22.57 29.51 -36.12
N THR A 294 21.41 28.89 -35.96
CA THR A 294 21.26 27.56 -35.39
C THR A 294 20.86 26.59 -36.49
N LEU A 295 21.00 25.29 -36.23
CA LEU A 295 20.56 24.24 -37.15
C LEU A 295 19.07 24.39 -37.54
N GLU A 296 18.27 25.01 -36.66
CA GLU A 296 16.86 25.31 -36.88
C GLU A 296 16.62 26.40 -37.93
N SER A 297 17.40 27.49 -37.88
CA SER A 297 17.24 28.64 -38.77
C SER A 297 18.00 28.52 -40.07
N LEU A 298 19.01 27.64 -40.13
CA LEU A 298 19.87 27.48 -41.30
C LEU A 298 19.10 27.18 -42.62
N PRO A 299 18.10 26.28 -42.68
CA PRO A 299 17.39 26.04 -43.93
C PRO A 299 16.55 27.24 -44.40
N ALA A 300 16.01 28.05 -43.49
CA ALA A 300 15.29 29.28 -43.83
C ALA A 300 16.24 30.34 -44.43
N VAL A 301 17.45 30.46 -43.89
CA VAL A 301 18.49 31.34 -44.44
C VAL A 301 18.94 30.86 -45.82
N ILE A 302 19.11 29.54 -46.00
CA ILE A 302 19.39 28.96 -47.31
C ILE A 302 18.27 29.27 -48.32
N ASP A 303 17.01 29.19 -47.90
CA ASP A 303 15.87 29.53 -48.77
C ASP A 303 15.87 30.99 -49.22
N GLU A 304 16.14 31.93 -48.31
CA GLU A 304 16.26 33.35 -48.63
C GLU A 304 17.42 33.59 -49.62
N ALA A 305 18.57 32.96 -49.39
CA ALA A 305 19.72 33.05 -50.29
C ALA A 305 19.44 32.45 -51.67
N MET A 306 18.67 31.35 -51.75
CA MET A 306 18.20 30.76 -53.01
C MET A 306 17.28 31.71 -53.76
N ARG A 307 16.30 32.33 -53.07
CA ARG A 307 15.36 33.28 -53.68
C ARG A 307 16.04 34.52 -54.23
N ARG A 308 17.10 34.98 -53.57
CA ARG A 308 17.89 36.16 -53.99
C ARG A 308 19.01 35.83 -54.99
N GLY A 309 19.24 34.56 -55.30
CA GLY A 309 20.27 34.15 -56.26
C GLY A 309 21.71 34.32 -55.75
N VAL A 310 21.93 34.37 -54.44
CA VAL A 310 23.23 34.66 -53.80
C VAL A 310 23.84 33.46 -53.07
N LEU A 311 23.26 32.27 -53.22
CA LEU A 311 23.74 31.06 -52.53
C LEU A 311 24.99 30.48 -53.23
N HIS A 312 26.15 30.58 -52.59
CA HIS A 312 27.37 29.88 -53.01
C HIS A 312 27.64 28.68 -52.09
N VAL A 313 27.71 27.47 -52.65
CA VAL A 313 27.98 26.24 -51.89
C VAL A 313 29.45 25.89 -51.98
N PHE A 314 30.14 25.73 -50.85
CA PHE A 314 31.52 25.27 -50.82
C PHE A 314 31.53 23.74 -50.79
N ARG A 315 32.12 23.11 -51.81
CA ARG A 315 32.48 21.69 -51.74
C ARG A 315 33.88 21.60 -51.19
N ARG A 316 34.03 21.12 -49.96
CA ARG A 316 35.32 20.57 -49.52
C ARG A 316 35.50 19.23 -50.24
N VAL A 317 36.49 19.16 -51.10
CA VAL A 317 37.01 17.91 -51.67
C VAL A 317 37.94 17.29 -50.64
#